data_AF-A0A538R6L8-F1
#
_entry.id   AF-A0A538R6L8-F1
#
_cell.length_a   1.000
_cell.length_b   1.000
_cell.length_c   1.000
_cell.angle_alpha   90.00
_cell.angle_beta   90.00
_cell.angle_gamma   90.00
#
_symmetry.space_group_name_H-M   'P 1'
#
loop_
_entity.id
_entity.type
_entity.pdbx_description
1 polymer ?
#
loop_
_entity_poly.entity_id
_entity_poly.type
_entity_poly.pdbx_seq_one_letter_code
_entity_poly.pdbx_strand_id
1 'polypeptide(L)'
;MAKPRVGVLLAARHSLVRLSLIPRLTPHPPPTPSSIGNRRSHIYHRPDCPNYSQIAPKNRVEFNSAEEAEAAGYRVATNCR
;
A
#
# COMPACT_ATOMS: atom_id res chain seq x y z
N MET A 1 -17.10 -16.29 67.08
CA MET A 1 -17.25 -15.92 65.66
C MET A 1 -16.47 -16.89 64.78
N ALA A 2 -17.15 -17.78 64.06
CA ALA A 2 -16.53 -18.73 63.13
C ALA A 2 -16.59 -18.16 61.70
N LYS A 3 -15.46 -18.10 60.98
CA LYS A 3 -15.43 -17.82 59.54
C LYS A 3 -15.45 -19.16 58.79
N PRO A 4 -16.42 -19.42 57.90
CA PRO A 4 -16.38 -20.63 57.09
C PRO A 4 -15.46 -20.43 55.88
N ARG A 5 -14.66 -21.47 55.59
CA ARG A 5 -13.96 -21.66 54.31
C ARG A 5 -14.86 -22.52 53.42
N VAL A 6 -15.35 -21.97 52.32
CA VAL A 6 -15.92 -22.67 51.17
C VAL A 6 -15.65 -21.73 49.99
N GLY A 7 -14.90 -22.02 48.93
CA GLY A 7 -14.69 -23.28 48.25
C GLY A 7 -15.50 -23.26 46.96
N VAL A 8 -14.96 -22.72 45.85
CA VAL A 8 -15.40 -23.05 44.48
C VAL A 8 -14.20 -22.86 43.55
N LEU A 9 -13.57 -23.97 43.16
CA LEU A 9 -12.86 -24.06 41.88
C LEU A 9 -13.95 -23.96 40.80
N LEU A 10 -14.07 -22.80 40.14
CA LEU A 10 -14.92 -22.70 38.95
C LEU A 10 -14.07 -22.95 37.71
N ALA A 11 -14.55 -23.92 36.95
CA ALA A 11 -13.91 -24.52 35.81
C ALA A 11 -13.78 -23.58 34.60
N ALA A 12 -12.99 -24.10 33.65
CA ALA A 12 -13.32 -24.17 32.23
C ALA A 12 -12.70 -23.14 31.26
N ARG A 13 -11.83 -23.70 30.41
CA ARG A 13 -11.89 -23.63 28.93
C ARG A 13 -11.82 -22.23 28.32
N HIS A 14 -10.62 -21.67 28.25
CA HIS A 14 -10.34 -20.56 27.32
C HIS A 14 -9.49 -21.04 26.15
N SER A 15 -10.19 -21.28 25.03
CA SER A 15 -9.77 -21.20 23.63
C SER A 15 -8.36 -21.63 23.23
N LEU A 16 -8.26 -22.84 22.69
CA LEU A 16 -7.28 -23.18 21.66
C LEU A 16 -7.69 -22.56 20.31
N VAL A 17 -7.60 -21.23 20.17
CA VAL A 17 -7.79 -20.48 18.91
C VAL A 17 -6.92 -19.23 19.04
N ARG A 18 -5.81 -19.01 18.34
CA ARG A 18 -5.58 -19.08 16.89
C ARG A 18 -4.13 -19.46 16.56
N LEU A 19 -3.90 -20.66 16.04
CA LEU A 19 -2.73 -20.94 15.23
C LEU A 19 -3.07 -20.54 13.78
N SER A 20 -2.83 -19.29 13.39
CA SER A 20 -2.62 -18.82 12.00
C SER A 20 -2.87 -17.31 11.87
N LEU A 21 -1.91 -16.49 12.28
CA LEU A 21 -1.86 -15.09 11.84
C LEU A 21 -0.45 -14.73 11.36
N ILE A 22 0.20 -15.65 10.66
CA ILE A 22 1.29 -15.28 9.76
C ILE A 22 0.61 -14.74 8.50
N PRO A 23 0.58 -13.41 8.26
CA PRO A 23 0.22 -12.93 6.93
C PRO A 23 1.23 -13.57 5.99
N ARG A 24 0.74 -14.21 4.94
CA ARG A 24 1.61 -14.71 3.88
C ARG A 24 2.41 -13.50 3.40
N LEU A 25 3.72 -13.51 3.63
CA LEU A 25 4.67 -12.61 2.99
C LEU A 25 4.72 -13.04 1.52
N THR A 26 3.67 -12.77 0.77
CA THR A 26 3.78 -12.81 -0.68
C THR A 26 4.86 -11.81 -1.04
N PRO A 27 5.87 -12.18 -1.84
CA PRO A 27 6.74 -11.19 -2.44
C PRO A 27 5.85 -10.33 -3.34
N HIS A 28 5.38 -9.22 -2.80
CA HIS A 28 4.74 -8.17 -3.58
C HIS A 28 5.86 -7.67 -4.50
N PRO A 29 5.74 -7.77 -5.84
CA PRO A 29 6.68 -7.10 -6.71
C PRO A 29 6.74 -5.64 -6.24
N PRO A 30 7.93 -5.01 -6.18
CA PRO A 30 8.02 -3.62 -5.74
C PRO A 30 6.95 -2.81 -6.48
N PRO A 31 6.17 -1.96 -5.79
CA PRO A 31 5.09 -1.24 -6.43
C PRO A 31 5.68 -0.53 -7.64
N THR A 32 5.30 -0.98 -8.84
CA THR A 32 5.67 -0.27 -10.05
C THR A 32 5.13 1.13 -9.89
N PRO A 33 5.94 2.19 -10.08
CA PRO A 33 5.43 3.55 -9.93
C PRO A 33 4.19 3.66 -10.80
N SER A 34 3.05 3.96 -10.17
CA SER A 34 1.76 3.96 -10.86
C SER A 34 1.72 5.09 -11.89
N SER A 35 2.63 6.06 -11.78
CA SER A 35 2.81 7.14 -12.74
C SER A 35 4.22 7.69 -12.72
N ILE A 36 4.75 8.07 -13.89
CA ILE A 36 6.02 8.79 -14.02
C ILE A 36 5.77 10.17 -14.62
N GLY A 37 6.16 11.20 -13.88
CA GLY A 37 6.21 12.60 -14.30
C GLY A 37 7.48 12.97 -15.03
N ASN A 38 7.36 13.94 -15.93
CA ASN A 38 8.47 14.68 -16.50
C ASN A 38 8.56 16.05 -15.81
N ARG A 39 9.58 16.25 -14.97
CA ARG A 39 9.76 17.50 -14.21
C ARG A 39 9.94 18.75 -15.06
N ARG A 40 10.26 18.62 -16.35
CA ARG A 40 10.45 19.77 -17.26
C ARG A 40 9.11 20.28 -17.79
N SER A 41 8.16 19.39 -18.05
CA SER A 41 6.86 19.72 -18.64
C SER A 41 5.70 19.64 -17.64
N HIS A 42 5.93 19.10 -16.44
CA HIS A 42 4.90 18.76 -15.45
C HIS A 42 3.81 17.88 -16.05
N ILE A 43 4.18 16.97 -16.95
CA ILE A 43 3.27 15.98 -17.52
C ILE A 43 3.61 14.62 -16.93
N TYR A 44 2.60 13.86 -16.50
CA TYR A 44 2.78 12.48 -16.05
C TYR A 44 2.13 11.48 -17.00
N HIS A 45 2.68 10.27 -16.97
CA HIS A 45 2.25 9.13 -17.76
C HIS A 45 1.99 7.95 -16.82
N ARG A 46 0.90 7.21 -17.06
CA ARG A 46 0.62 5.92 -16.41
C ARG A 46 1.36 4.79 -17.13
N PRO A 47 1.57 3.62 -16.48
CA PRO A 47 2.22 2.47 -17.11
C PRO A 47 1.50 1.98 -18.38
N ASP A 48 0.20 2.28 -18.49
CA ASP A 48 -0.64 1.94 -19.65
C ASP A 48 -0.39 2.84 -20.88
N CYS A 49 0.35 3.94 -20.72
CA CYS A 49 0.49 4.95 -21.76
C CYS A 49 1.67 4.70 -22.70
N PRO A 50 1.54 5.01 -24.01
CA PRO A 50 2.56 4.70 -25.01
C PRO A 50 3.92 5.38 -24.73
N ASN A 51 3.92 6.55 -24.09
CA ASN A 51 5.12 7.33 -23.84
C ASN A 51 5.69 7.18 -22.42
N TYR A 52 5.18 6.23 -21.62
CA TYR A 52 5.58 6.03 -20.23
C TYR A 52 7.11 5.89 -20.07
N SER A 53 7.73 5.07 -20.92
CA SER A 53 9.17 4.81 -20.88
C SER A 53 10.03 5.83 -21.62
N GLN A 54 9.42 6.79 -22.32
CA GLN A 54 10.14 7.76 -23.17
C GLN A 54 10.67 8.98 -22.40
N ILE A 55 10.28 9.12 -21.13
CA ILE A 55 10.78 10.19 -20.27
C ILE A 55 12.26 9.93 -19.97
N ALA A 56 13.12 10.90 -20.28
CA ALA A 56 14.55 10.81 -20.00
C ALA A 56 14.78 10.60 -18.48
N PRO A 57 15.69 9.69 -18.06
CA PRO A 57 15.88 9.34 -16.64
C PRO A 57 16.08 10.56 -15.73
N LYS A 58 16.85 11.56 -16.18
CA LYS A 58 17.10 12.81 -15.46
C LYS A 58 15.85 13.66 -15.15
N ASN A 59 14.76 13.44 -15.89
CA ASN A 59 13.52 14.20 -15.75
C ASN A 59 12.40 13.38 -15.09
N ARG A 60 12.63 12.10 -14.80
CA ARG A 60 11.62 11.23 -14.20
C ARG A 60 11.35 11.64 -12.76
N VAL A 61 10.07 11.72 -12.43
CA VAL A 61 9.56 11.84 -11.07
C VAL A 61 8.58 10.71 -10.89
N GLU A 62 8.84 9.81 -9.96
CA GLU A 62 7.98 8.66 -9.70
C GLU A 62 6.88 9.06 -8.72
N PHE A 63 5.64 8.72 -9.07
CA PHE A 63 4.47 8.93 -8.23
C PHE A 63 3.83 7.58 -7.91
N ASN A 64 3.31 7.46 -6.68
CA ASN A 64 2.61 6.26 -6.24
C ASN A 64 1.20 6.17 -6.83
N SER A 65 0.64 7.30 -7.28
CA SER A 65 -0.70 7.39 -7.87
C SER A 65 -0.83 8.58 -8.83
N ALA A 66 -1.91 8.60 -9.62
CA ALA A 66 -2.23 9.73 -10.48
C ALA A 66 -2.60 10.97 -9.66
N GLU A 67 -3.34 10.76 -8.56
CA GLU A 67 -3.79 11.80 -7.64
C GLU A 67 -2.60 12.51 -6.97
N GLU A 68 -1.55 11.76 -6.62
CA GLU A 68 -0.31 12.35 -6.09
C GLU A 68 0.41 13.22 -7.14
N ALA A 69 0.44 12.78 -8.40
CA ALA A 69 1.01 13.57 -9.48
C ALA A 69 0.21 14.88 -9.69
N GLU A 70 -1.11 14.79 -9.71
CA GLU A 70 -2.00 15.95 -9.84
C GLU A 70 -1.88 16.92 -8.66
N ALA A 71 -1.81 16.40 -7.43
CA ALA A 71 -1.56 17.20 -6.23
C ALA A 71 -0.19 17.88 -6.24
N ALA A 72 0.81 17.23 -6.84
CA ALA A 72 2.14 17.81 -7.09
C ALA A 72 2.16 18.82 -8.25
N GLY A 73 1.02 19.09 -8.90
CA GLY A 73 0.88 20.06 -10.00
C GLY A 73 1.19 19.49 -11.38
N TYR A 74 1.25 18.17 -11.53
CA TYR A 74 1.43 17.51 -12.81
C TYR A 74 0.08 17.28 -13.49
N ARG A 75 0.09 17.22 -14.82
CA ARG A 75 -1.10 16.96 -15.64
C ARG A 75 -0.93 15.67 -16.42
N VAL A 76 -2.02 14.94 -16.65
CA VAL A 76 -1.96 13.72 -17.46
C VAL A 76 -1.57 14.04 -18.90
N ALA A 77 -0.76 13.17 -19.52
CA ALA A 77 -0.42 13.30 -20.92
C ALA A 77 -1.67 13.17 -21.81
N THR A 78 -1.84 14.04 -22.81
CA THR A 78 -3.01 14.02 -23.70
C THR A 78 -3.14 12.74 -24.53
N ASN A 79 -2.03 12.02 -24.70
CA ASN A 79 -1.97 10.73 -25.37
C ASN A 79 -2.02 9.51 -24.41
N CYS A 80 -2.21 9.74 -23.10
CA CYS A 80 -2.69 8.69 -22.20
C CYS A 80 -4.20 8.56 -22.40
N ARG A 81 -4.65 7.47 -23.00
CA ARG A 81 -6.06 7.11 -23.17
C ARG A 81 -6.26 5.63 -22.89
#